data_AF-A0A9X6AHL8-F1
#
_entry.id   AF-A0A9X6AHL8-F1
#
_cell.length_a   1.000
_cell.length_b   1.000
_cell.length_c   1.000
_cell.angle_alpha   90.00
_cell.angle_beta   90.00
_cell.angle_gamma   90.00
#
_symmetry.space_group_name_H-M   'P 1'
#
loop_
_entity.id
_entity.type
_entity.pdbx_description
1 polymer ?
#
loop_
_entity_poly.entity_id
_entity_poly.type
_entity_poly.pdbx_seq_one_letter_code
_entity_poly.pdbx_strand_id
1 'polypeptide(L)'
;PVRLREAVDPDNERVELIGRLTAGIHPAGRAHEYLWMIGVAPERQGEGLGTALVRSVLDRCDREGLPAYLEASNAGSRRLYERLGFALTGRPLDLPDGPRMWPMWREPQPGRGV
;
A
#
# COMPACT_ATOMS: atom_id res chain seq x y z
N PRO A 1 12.37 9.95 -6.64
CA PRO A 1 11.54 10.26 -7.84
C PRO A 1 12.18 9.85 -9.18
N VAL A 2 13.48 10.09 -9.40
CA VAL A 2 14.12 10.02 -10.74
C VAL A 2 14.39 8.61 -11.32
N ARG A 3 14.24 7.50 -10.58
CA ARG A 3 14.53 6.14 -11.13
C ARG A 3 13.33 5.21 -11.29
N LEU A 4 12.12 5.72 -11.08
CA LEU A 4 10.93 4.88 -11.02
C LEU A 4 10.51 4.37 -12.41
N ARG A 5 10.54 5.27 -13.40
CA ARG A 5 10.20 4.98 -14.79
C ARG A 5 11.16 3.95 -15.38
N GLU A 6 12.47 4.10 -15.16
CA GLU A 6 13.49 3.14 -15.59
C GLU A 6 13.33 1.74 -14.95
N ALA A 7 12.90 1.68 -13.69
CA ALA A 7 12.81 0.42 -12.94
C ALA A 7 11.50 -0.36 -13.15
N VAL A 8 10.43 0.32 -13.59
CA VAL A 8 9.10 -0.30 -13.77
C VAL A 8 8.79 -0.51 -15.24
N ASP A 9 8.80 0.56 -16.03
CA ASP A 9 8.56 0.57 -17.48
C ASP A 9 8.95 1.96 -18.04
N PRO A 10 10.04 2.06 -18.82
CA PRO A 10 10.53 3.33 -19.37
C PRO A 10 9.54 4.05 -20.28
N ASP A 11 8.55 3.37 -20.84
CA ASP A 11 7.54 3.96 -21.72
C ASP A 11 6.26 4.36 -20.97
N ASN A 12 6.17 4.01 -19.68
CA ASN A 12 4.98 4.27 -18.87
C ASN A 12 5.05 5.62 -18.13
N GLU A 13 4.69 6.68 -18.84
CA GLU A 13 4.69 8.05 -18.29
C GLU A 13 3.77 8.22 -17.07
N ARG A 14 2.72 7.39 -16.99
CA ARG A 14 1.74 7.42 -15.89
C ARG A 14 2.35 6.99 -14.56
N VAL A 15 3.34 6.11 -14.56
CA VAL A 15 4.02 5.66 -13.32
C VAL A 15 4.68 6.82 -12.60
N GLU A 16 5.30 7.75 -13.35
CA GLU A 16 5.92 8.92 -12.75
C GLU A 16 4.87 9.90 -12.20
N LEU A 17 3.79 10.14 -12.95
CA LEU A 17 2.69 10.98 -12.48
C LEU A 17 2.07 10.42 -11.19
N ILE A 18 1.76 9.12 -11.17
CA ILE A 18 1.21 8.44 -9.99
C ILE A 18 2.18 8.57 -8.82
N GLY A 19 3.47 8.28 -9.02
CA GLY A 19 4.48 8.39 -7.98
C GLY A 19 4.62 9.81 -7.40
N ARG A 20 4.52 10.85 -8.24
CA ARG A 20 4.52 12.26 -7.78
C ARG A 20 3.26 12.59 -6.99
N LEU A 21 2.08 12.15 -7.43
CA LEU A 21 0.81 12.43 -6.76
C LEU A 21 0.69 11.70 -5.43
N THR A 22 1.08 10.41 -5.37
CA THR A 22 1.07 9.64 -4.12
C THR A 22 2.10 10.18 -3.13
N ALA A 23 3.28 10.60 -3.60
CA ALA A 23 4.26 11.28 -2.74
C ALA A 23 3.69 12.55 -2.06
N GLY A 24 2.72 13.24 -2.69
CA GLY A 24 2.07 14.41 -2.11
C GLY A 24 1.12 14.11 -0.94
N ILE A 25 0.63 12.88 -0.83
CA ILE A 25 -0.22 12.42 0.28
C ILE A 25 0.51 11.47 1.24
N HIS A 26 1.73 11.09 0.92
CA HIS A 26 2.55 10.16 1.69
C HIS A 26 2.90 10.77 3.06
N PRO A 27 2.66 10.06 4.18
CA PRO A 27 2.99 10.55 5.51
C PRO A 27 4.48 10.85 5.69
N ALA A 28 4.82 12.09 6.03
CA ALA A 28 6.18 12.48 6.40
C ALA A 28 6.39 12.43 7.93
N GLY A 29 7.64 12.33 8.37
CA GLY A 29 8.03 12.55 9.77
C GLY A 29 7.93 11.34 10.71
N ARG A 30 7.51 10.17 10.23
CA ARG A 30 7.59 8.90 10.96
C ARG A 30 8.15 7.82 10.04
N ALA A 31 9.13 7.05 10.49
CA ALA A 31 9.61 5.88 9.75
C ALA A 31 8.51 4.82 9.66
N HIS A 32 8.35 4.20 8.50
CA HIS A 32 7.35 3.17 8.25
C HIS A 32 7.70 2.35 7.00
N GLU A 33 7.18 1.14 6.90
CA GLU A 33 7.21 0.32 5.69
C GLU A 33 6.16 0.84 4.70
N TYR A 34 6.55 1.03 3.43
CA TYR A 34 5.62 1.42 2.38
C TYR A 34 5.35 0.26 1.43
N LEU A 35 4.12 -0.26 1.46
CA LEU A 35 3.68 -1.31 0.54
C LEU A 35 3.17 -0.65 -0.75
N TRP A 36 4.11 -0.22 -1.58
CA TRP A 36 3.83 0.61 -2.75
C TRP A 36 3.05 -0.12 -3.85
N MET A 37 3.34 -1.41 -4.09
CA MET A 37 2.71 -2.22 -5.13
C MET A 37 2.36 -3.60 -4.58
N ILE A 38 1.09 -3.98 -4.68
CA ILE A 38 0.60 -5.32 -4.35
C ILE A 38 -0.34 -5.78 -5.45
N GLY A 39 -0.03 -6.92 -6.06
CA GLY A 39 -0.81 -7.49 -7.14
C GLY A 39 -0.99 -8.99 -6.97
N VAL A 40 -2.18 -9.47 -7.33
CA VAL A 40 -2.48 -10.90 -7.50
C VAL A 40 -3.06 -11.05 -8.90
N ALA A 41 -2.55 -12.02 -9.66
CA ALA A 41 -3.05 -12.33 -10.99
C ALA A 41 -4.59 -12.50 -10.96
N PRO A 42 -5.35 -11.93 -11.92
CA PRO A 42 -6.82 -11.94 -11.88
C PRO A 42 -7.45 -13.31 -11.62
N GLU A 43 -6.93 -14.35 -12.29
CA GLU A 43 -7.38 -15.73 -12.19
C GLU A 43 -7.06 -16.40 -10.85
N ARG A 44 -6.24 -15.76 -10.00
CA ARG A 44 -5.86 -16.23 -8.66
C ARG A 44 -6.44 -15.38 -7.53
N GLN A 45 -7.29 -14.41 -7.85
CA GLN A 45 -7.95 -13.58 -6.85
C GLN A 45 -9.01 -14.39 -6.08
N GLY A 46 -9.28 -14.00 -4.83
CA GLY A 46 -10.23 -14.72 -3.96
C GLY A 46 -9.66 -15.93 -3.22
N GLU A 47 -8.45 -16.38 -3.58
CA GLU A 47 -7.76 -17.51 -2.92
C GLU A 47 -7.01 -17.13 -1.63
N GLY A 48 -7.13 -15.88 -1.17
CA GLY A 48 -6.43 -15.40 0.03
C GLY A 48 -4.96 -15.00 -0.18
N LEU A 49 -4.44 -15.07 -1.41
CA LEU A 49 -3.04 -14.72 -1.74
C LEU A 49 -2.67 -13.27 -1.39
N GLY A 50 -3.57 -12.31 -1.64
CA GLY A 50 -3.34 -10.91 -1.26
C GLY A 50 -3.18 -10.74 0.24
N THR A 51 -3.97 -11.47 1.04
CA THR A 51 -3.81 -11.52 2.50
C THR A 51 -2.45 -12.10 2.89
N ALA A 52 -2.03 -13.20 2.26
CA ALA A 52 -0.75 -13.84 2.57
C ALA A 52 0.44 -12.91 2.28
N LEU A 53 0.43 -12.24 1.13
CA LEU A 53 1.45 -11.25 0.76
C LEU A 53 1.56 -10.13 1.79
N VAL A 54 0.44 -9.51 2.17
CA VAL A 54 0.44 -8.40 3.13
C VAL A 54 0.86 -8.88 4.51
N ARG A 55 0.36 -10.03 4.98
CA ARG A 55 0.71 -10.58 6.30
C ARG A 55 2.19 -10.82 6.46
N SER A 56 2.86 -11.35 5.43
CA SER A 56 4.32 -11.54 5.49
C SER A 56 5.08 -10.24 5.78
N VAL A 57 4.60 -9.11 5.27
CA VAL A 57 5.18 -7.79 5.55
C VAL A 57 4.79 -7.32 6.96
N LEU A 58 3.52 -7.49 7.35
CA LEU A 58 3.04 -7.10 8.67
C LEU A 58 3.71 -7.86 9.80
N ASP A 59 4.02 -9.14 9.63
CA ASP A 59 4.73 -9.95 10.62
C ASP A 59 6.15 -9.39 10.88
N ARG A 60 6.80 -8.87 9.82
CA ARG A 60 8.08 -8.16 9.95
C ARG A 60 7.89 -6.82 10.66
N CYS A 61 6.93 -6.01 10.22
CA CYS A 61 6.57 -4.73 10.85
C CYS A 61 6.30 -4.89 12.36
N ASP A 62 5.53 -5.92 12.74
CA ASP A 62 5.14 -6.18 14.13
C ASP A 62 6.36 -6.60 14.97
N ARG A 63 7.26 -7.40 14.41
CA ARG A 63 8.52 -7.80 15.08
C ARG A 63 9.50 -6.63 15.24
N GLU A 64 9.56 -5.74 14.27
CA GLU A 64 10.50 -4.61 14.24
C GLU A 64 9.93 -3.33 14.87
N GLY A 65 8.65 -3.34 15.28
CA GLY A 65 7.99 -2.15 15.80
C GLY A 65 7.84 -1.04 14.76
N LEU A 66 7.75 -1.40 13.48
CA LEU A 66 7.66 -0.47 12.36
C LEU A 66 6.21 -0.37 11.87
N PRO A 67 5.61 0.83 11.78
CA PRO A 67 4.31 1.01 11.15
C PRO A 67 4.32 0.61 9.67
N ALA A 68 3.14 0.32 9.12
CA ALA A 68 2.95 0.05 7.70
C ALA A 68 1.99 1.07 7.07
N TYR A 69 2.31 1.49 5.85
CA TYR A 69 1.52 2.41 5.05
C TYR A 69 1.27 1.85 3.65
N LEU A 70 0.11 2.16 3.10
CA LEU A 70 -0.28 1.88 1.72
C LEU A 70 -1.40 2.80 1.27
N GLU A 71 -1.72 2.77 -0.02
CA GLU A 71 -2.96 3.29 -0.55
C GLU A 71 -3.82 2.15 -1.14
N ALA A 72 -5.03 1.97 -0.63
CA ALA A 72 -6.00 1.11 -1.33
C ALA A 72 -6.46 1.78 -2.62
N SER A 73 -6.62 1.00 -3.69
CA SER A 73 -7.05 1.49 -5.01
C SER A 73 -8.49 1.09 -5.38
N ASN A 74 -9.17 0.29 -4.56
CA ASN A 74 -10.59 0.00 -4.70
C ASN A 74 -11.25 -0.38 -3.36
N ALA A 75 -12.59 -0.49 -3.35
CA ALA A 75 -13.34 -0.83 -2.14
C ALA A 75 -13.03 -2.25 -1.61
N GLY A 76 -12.69 -3.20 -2.50
CA GLY A 76 -12.30 -4.55 -2.12
C GLY A 76 -10.97 -4.60 -1.36
N SER A 77 -9.94 -3.96 -1.91
CA SER A 77 -8.63 -3.84 -1.28
C SER A 77 -8.71 -3.05 0.03
N ARG A 78 -9.50 -1.96 0.06
CA ARG A 78 -9.74 -1.20 1.30
C ARG A 78 -10.29 -2.09 2.41
N ARG A 79 -11.37 -2.85 2.15
CA ARG A 79 -11.95 -3.78 3.12
C ARG A 79 -10.96 -4.87 3.55
N LEU A 80 -10.11 -5.35 2.64
CA LEU A 80 -9.04 -6.28 2.97
C LEU A 80 -8.08 -5.67 4.00
N TYR A 81 -7.55 -4.48 3.72
CA TYR A 81 -6.58 -3.83 4.60
C TYR A 81 -7.20 -3.41 5.95
N GLU A 82 -8.47 -2.97 5.97
CA GLU A 82 -9.20 -2.71 7.21
C GLU A 82 -9.24 -3.97 8.11
N ARG A 83 -9.53 -5.15 7.55
CA ARG A 83 -9.48 -6.42 8.31
C ARG A 83 -8.07 -6.79 8.80
N LEU A 84 -7.04 -6.28 8.15
CA LEU A 84 -5.64 -6.48 8.54
C LEU A 84 -5.15 -5.43 9.55
N GLY A 85 -6.03 -4.52 9.99
CA GLY A 85 -5.74 -3.54 11.03
C GLY A 85 -5.24 -2.20 10.50
N PHE A 86 -5.30 -1.96 9.19
CA PHE A 86 -5.09 -0.63 8.64
C PHE A 86 -6.32 0.26 8.87
N ALA A 87 -6.09 1.53 9.12
CA ALA A 87 -7.10 2.57 9.22
C ALA A 87 -6.83 3.69 8.21
N LEU A 88 -7.87 4.40 7.76
CA LEU A 88 -7.72 5.54 6.86
C LEU A 88 -6.87 6.64 7.54
N THR A 89 -5.87 7.17 6.84
CA THR A 89 -5.05 8.29 7.31
C THR A 89 -5.09 9.42 6.28
N GLY A 90 -5.72 10.54 6.62
CA GLY A 90 -5.82 11.68 5.71
C GLY A 90 -6.92 11.56 4.63
N ARG A 91 -6.81 12.41 3.60
CA ARG A 91 -7.82 12.55 2.55
C ARG A 91 -7.52 11.62 1.37
N PRO A 92 -8.54 10.95 0.80
CA PRO A 92 -8.37 10.20 -0.44
C PRO A 92 -7.89 11.08 -1.59
N LEU A 93 -7.09 10.51 -2.47
CA LEU A 93 -6.58 11.12 -3.68
C LEU A 93 -7.29 10.51 -4.89
N ASP A 94 -7.88 11.34 -5.74
CA ASP A 94 -8.43 10.89 -7.02
C ASP A 94 -7.33 11.00 -8.09
N LEU A 95 -6.88 9.86 -8.64
CA LEU A 95 -5.89 9.85 -9.71
C LEU A 95 -6.54 10.23 -11.05
N PRO A 96 -5.89 11.07 -11.87
CA PRO A 96 -6.35 11.35 -13.24
C PRO A 96 -6.47 10.06 -14.07
N ASP A 97 -7.64 9.82 -14.65
CA ASP A 97 -7.97 8.61 -15.41
C ASP A 97 -7.65 7.31 -14.65
N GLY A 98 -7.85 7.34 -13.34
CA GLY A 98 -7.41 6.26 -12.44
C GLY A 98 -8.35 6.08 -11.26
N PRO A 99 -7.99 5.14 -10.36
CA PRO A 99 -8.78 4.89 -9.18
C PRO A 99 -8.67 6.02 -8.16
N ARG A 100 -9.67 6.10 -7.28
CA ARG A 100 -9.52 6.75 -5.99
C ARG A 100 -8.56 5.93 -5.12
N MET A 101 -7.59 6.63 -4.53
CA MET A 101 -6.58 6.08 -3.64
C MET A 101 -6.93 6.46 -2.19
N TRP A 102 -7.10 5.46 -1.32
CA TRP A 102 -7.34 5.67 0.10
C TRP A 102 -6.05 5.44 0.87
N PRO A 103 -5.37 6.50 1.37
CA PRO A 103 -4.20 6.35 2.22
C PRO A 103 -4.56 5.66 3.53
N MET A 104 -3.83 4.62 3.90
CA MET A 104 -4.11 3.82 5.08
C MET A 104 -2.84 3.54 5.88
N TRP A 105 -2.97 3.57 7.20
CA TRP A 105 -1.89 3.39 8.17
C TRP A 105 -2.21 2.26 9.14
N ARG A 106 -1.21 1.49 9.51
CA ARG A 106 -1.29 0.48 10.56
C ARG A 106 -0.12 0.64 11.51
N GLU A 107 -0.41 0.81 12.80
CA GLU A 107 0.59 0.70 13.85
C GLU A 107 1.03 -0.77 14.02
N PRO A 108 2.29 -1.05 14.39
CA PRO A 108 2.74 -2.40 14.68
C PRO A 108 1.94 -2.99 15.85
N GLN A 109 1.66 -4.29 15.81
CA GLN A 109 0.89 -5.02 16.81
C GLN A 109 1.77 -6.08 17.49
N PRO A 110 2.69 -5.68 18.39
CA PRO A 110 3.57 -6.61 19.07
C PRO A 110 2.76 -7.63 19.89
N GLY A 111 3.08 -8.91 19.72
CA GLY A 111 2.42 -10.01 20.42
C GLY A 111 1.31 -10.73 19.65
N ARG A 112 1.00 -10.33 18.41
CA ARG A 112 0.06 -11.07 17.55
C ARG A 112 0.70 -12.24 16.79
N GLY A 113 2.00 -12.48 17.00
CA GLY A 113 2.73 -13.60 16.43
C GLY A 113 2.89 -14.75 17.41
N VAL A 114 1.86 -15.60 17.50
CA VAL A 114 1.90 -17.09 17.49
C VAL A 114 0.57 -17.55 16.91
#